data_AF-F8LDF7-F1
#
_entry.id   AF-F8LDF7-F1
#
_cell.length_a   1.000
_cell.length_b   1.000
_cell.length_c   1.000
_cell.angle_alpha   90.00
_cell.angle_beta   90.00
_cell.angle_gamma   90.00
#
_symmetry.space_group_name_H-M   'P 1'
#
loop_
_entity.id
_entity.type
_entity.pdbx_description
1 polymer ?
#
loop_
_entity_poly.entity_id
_entity_poly.type
_entity_poly.pdbx_seq_one_letter_code
_entity_poly.pdbx_strand_id
1 'polypeptide(L)'
;MRISTVFFSLFLFFISNVFGTFPVAHQGRFHPSDVYIKQTLYDLYHGRKISAFSADKLIWNLHFNGPYVQKFPFLYIHSAQLKEVLGLPVKASHFTFEQVDKAILKNPDFKKLLNGKKTAAEAESLIEKMRFLKQQSFPDDPSLPVQERLRKAGEDFKALPYQAKPGEWVSLKALQLDIPNFTPYSDLLYQQLKEAYRQQDTKQLSSLLEEGYKQIAGVAFLKLKGKSLTYPTTLQLNAESLLYRYPWLLICTALYFLSFICGILFKKPVYLIFAFGAFALHTLILAIRCFVLERPPVSNMFETVIYVPWVAMTGGMILQAISRDRKLILSASLVNVLLLLLLEATQLNNRLDNVQAVLDSQYWLLIHVLMVVGSYGMFALAGVLGHLYLINRIVAGKETEKTRMQGRQVLQAIYLGTSLLIPGTILGGVWAAESWGRFWDWDPKESWAFISSCVYLIWIHAYRFNHIRYDGLAAGSIIGLMAISFTWYGVNYILGTGLHSYGFGSGGEGYYYLYLACEAIFLSIALSLIKSKRYSFR
;
A
#
# COMPACT_ATOMS: atom_id res chain seq x y z
N MET A 1 -28.87 29.60 13.97
CA MET A 1 -27.89 29.18 15.01
C MET A 1 -28.26 27.77 15.48
N ARG A 2 -27.27 26.88 15.67
CA ARG A 2 -27.38 25.44 16.00
C ARG A 2 -27.52 24.46 14.82
N ILE A 3 -26.55 24.50 13.90
CA ILE A 3 -26.17 23.34 13.06
C ILE A 3 -24.69 22.94 13.31
N SER A 4 -23.94 23.72 14.09
CA SER A 4 -22.50 23.52 14.31
C SER A 4 -22.14 22.47 15.37
N THR A 5 -23.06 22.08 16.26
CA THR A 5 -22.71 21.21 17.39
C THR A 5 -22.81 19.73 17.06
N VAL A 6 -23.70 19.29 16.16
CA VAL A 6 -23.89 17.86 15.85
C VAL A 6 -22.78 17.32 14.93
N PHE A 7 -22.28 18.12 13.99
CA PHE A 7 -21.14 17.75 13.15
C PHE A 7 -19.80 17.77 13.90
N PHE A 8 -19.64 18.66 14.89
CA PHE A 8 -18.45 18.70 15.74
C PHE A 8 -18.48 17.61 16.83
N SER A 9 -19.68 17.21 17.28
CA SER A 9 -19.84 16.12 18.26
C SER A 9 -19.66 14.73 17.63
N LEU A 10 -20.07 14.51 16.38
CA LEU A 10 -19.79 13.26 15.65
C LEU A 10 -18.29 13.08 15.31
N PHE A 11 -17.50 14.17 15.30
CA PHE A 11 -16.06 14.12 15.10
C PHE A 11 -15.28 13.78 16.39
N LEU A 12 -15.90 13.91 17.56
CA LEU A 12 -15.29 13.67 18.87
C LEU A 12 -15.87 12.47 19.63
N PHE A 13 -16.90 11.79 19.11
CA PHE A 13 -17.62 10.72 19.83
C PHE A 13 -17.01 9.30 19.69
N PHE A 14 -15.88 9.13 18.98
CA PHE A 14 -15.17 7.84 18.85
C PHE A 14 -13.72 7.91 19.38
N ILE A 15 -13.52 8.61 20.50
CA ILE A 15 -12.26 8.59 21.26
C ILE A 15 -12.54 7.92 22.61
N SER A 16 -12.70 6.60 22.60
CA SER A 16 -12.38 5.80 23.79
C SER A 16 -11.14 4.97 23.48
N ASN A 17 -9.97 5.61 23.66
CA ASN A 17 -8.70 4.89 23.79
C ASN A 17 -8.79 4.04 25.06
N VAL A 18 -9.06 2.75 24.93
CA VAL A 18 -8.76 1.82 26.02
C VAL A 18 -7.24 1.62 26.12
N PHE A 19 -6.49 1.88 25.04
CA PHE A 19 -5.04 1.83 24.98
C PHE A 19 -4.50 3.12 24.34
N GLY A 20 -3.58 3.79 25.04
CA GLY A 20 -2.95 5.03 24.59
C GLY A 20 -2.06 4.80 23.37
N THR A 21 -1.84 5.85 22.59
CA THR A 21 -1.00 5.84 21.37
C THR A 21 0.48 5.96 21.71
N PHE A 22 0.97 5.15 22.66
CA PHE A 22 2.41 5.05 22.89
C PHE A 22 3.07 4.37 21.69
N PRO A 23 4.28 4.79 21.29
CA PRO A 23 4.95 4.20 20.15
C PRO A 23 5.63 2.88 20.49
N VAL A 24 5.72 2.03 19.47
CA VAL A 24 6.45 0.77 19.46
C VAL A 24 7.40 0.81 18.28
N ALA A 25 8.68 0.55 18.54
CA ALA A 25 9.67 0.39 17.48
C ALA A 25 9.52 -0.99 16.84
N HIS A 26 9.30 -1.04 15.53
CA HIS A 26 9.19 -2.28 14.79
C HIS A 26 9.71 -2.09 13.37
N GLN A 27 10.51 -3.06 12.87
CA GLN A 27 11.08 -3.04 11.51
C GLN A 27 11.77 -1.70 11.14
N GLY A 28 12.41 -1.05 12.12
CA GLY A 28 13.17 0.18 11.94
C GLY A 28 12.34 1.47 11.91
N ARG A 29 11.03 1.44 12.21
CA ARG A 29 10.18 2.63 12.38
C ARG A 29 9.42 2.59 13.70
N PHE A 30 8.98 3.75 14.17
CA PHE A 30 8.07 3.85 15.29
C PHE A 30 6.62 3.85 14.79
N HIS A 31 5.82 2.94 15.32
CA HIS A 31 4.40 2.84 15.03
C HIS A 31 3.60 3.14 16.29
N PRO A 32 2.41 3.76 16.20
CA PRO A 32 1.46 3.76 17.31
C PRO A 32 1.15 2.34 17.74
N SER A 33 1.07 2.10 19.05
CA SER A 33 0.76 0.78 19.62
C SER A 33 -0.47 0.15 18.98
N ASP A 34 -1.57 0.89 18.81
CA ASP A 34 -2.81 0.38 18.21
C ASP A 34 -2.66 -0.04 16.75
N VAL A 35 -1.81 0.65 15.99
CA VAL A 35 -1.48 0.32 14.60
C VAL A 35 -0.62 -0.92 14.55
N TYR A 36 0.43 -0.97 15.36
CA TYR A 36 1.29 -2.15 15.50
C TYR A 36 0.46 -3.39 15.87
N ILE A 37 -0.49 -3.26 16.80
CA ILE A 37 -1.42 -4.32 17.22
C ILE A 37 -2.26 -4.82 16.04
N LYS A 38 -2.91 -3.89 15.31
CA LYS A 38 -3.78 -4.23 14.17
C LYS A 38 -2.99 -4.90 13.05
N GLN A 39 -1.78 -4.43 12.78
CA GLN A 39 -0.89 -5.01 11.78
C GLN A 39 -0.41 -6.39 12.20
N THR A 40 0.07 -6.55 13.44
CA THR A 40 0.49 -7.85 13.99
C THR A 40 -0.66 -8.87 13.92
N LEU A 41 -1.87 -8.47 14.31
CA LEU A 41 -3.04 -9.33 14.19
C LEU A 41 -3.33 -9.70 12.73
N TYR A 42 -3.22 -8.74 11.81
CA TYR A 42 -3.42 -8.99 10.39
C TYR A 42 -2.35 -9.94 9.83
N ASP A 43 -1.08 -9.75 10.14
CA ASP A 43 0.02 -10.60 9.67
C ASP A 43 -0.14 -12.04 10.17
N LEU A 44 -0.48 -12.20 11.44
CA LEU A 44 -0.61 -13.51 12.06
C LEU A 44 -1.92 -14.18 11.62
N TYR A 45 -3.07 -13.49 11.67
CA TYR A 45 -4.40 -14.08 11.56
C TYR A 45 -5.19 -13.72 10.28
N HIS A 46 -4.79 -12.68 9.54
CA HIS A 46 -5.52 -12.13 8.39
C HIS A 46 -6.96 -11.73 8.72
N GLY A 47 -7.18 -11.16 9.91
CA GLY A 47 -8.48 -10.68 10.37
C GLY A 47 -8.36 -9.53 11.36
N ARG A 48 -9.49 -8.91 11.72
CA ARG A 48 -9.52 -7.78 12.67
C ARG A 48 -9.94 -8.17 14.10
N LYS A 49 -10.47 -9.38 14.27
CA LYS A 49 -10.87 -9.97 15.56
C LYS A 49 -10.70 -11.48 15.50
N ILE A 50 -10.34 -12.08 16.62
CA ILE A 50 -10.38 -13.52 16.86
C ILE A 50 -11.50 -13.76 17.86
N SER A 51 -12.23 -14.88 17.77
CA SER A 51 -13.32 -15.20 18.70
C SER A 51 -12.89 -15.17 20.18
N ALA A 52 -11.62 -15.49 20.46
CA ALA A 52 -11.06 -15.54 21.81
C ALA A 52 -10.70 -14.16 22.39
N PHE A 53 -10.35 -13.16 21.57
CA PHE A 53 -9.94 -11.84 22.05
C PHE A 53 -10.02 -10.77 20.95
N SER A 54 -10.26 -9.52 21.34
CA SER A 54 -10.17 -8.35 20.45
C SER A 54 -8.71 -8.03 20.11
N ALA A 55 -8.48 -7.31 19.00
CA ALA A 55 -7.14 -6.83 18.62
C ALA A 55 -6.44 -6.14 19.79
N ASP A 56 -7.16 -5.26 20.49
CA ASP A 56 -6.65 -4.47 21.62
C ASP A 56 -6.15 -5.31 22.80
N LYS A 57 -6.68 -6.54 22.96
CA LYS A 57 -6.26 -7.49 24.01
C LYS A 57 -5.23 -8.51 23.52
N LEU A 58 -5.10 -8.73 22.20
CA LEU A 58 -4.16 -9.69 21.63
C LEU A 58 -2.77 -9.45 22.17
N ILE A 59 -2.35 -8.19 22.19
CA ILE A 59 -0.97 -7.85 22.43
C ILE A 59 -0.59 -8.10 23.89
N TRP A 60 -1.44 -7.70 24.85
CA TRP A 60 -1.20 -7.97 26.26
C TRP A 60 -1.31 -9.45 26.56
N ASN A 61 -2.18 -10.18 25.85
CA ASN A 61 -2.19 -11.63 25.92
C ASN A 61 -0.93 -12.26 25.32
N LEU A 62 -0.38 -11.75 24.21
CA LEU A 62 0.91 -12.21 23.68
C LEU A 62 2.05 -11.93 24.66
N HIS A 63 2.00 -10.77 25.33
CA HIS A 63 3.07 -10.34 26.23
C HIS A 63 3.06 -11.07 27.57
N PHE A 64 1.90 -11.10 28.25
CA PHE A 64 1.76 -11.66 29.60
C PHE A 64 1.27 -13.11 29.59
N ASN A 65 0.56 -13.54 28.53
CA ASN A 65 -0.05 -14.87 28.40
C ASN A 65 0.41 -15.60 27.12
N GLY A 66 1.62 -15.32 26.60
CA GLY A 66 2.11 -15.84 25.31
C GLY A 66 1.93 -17.35 25.11
N PRO A 67 2.30 -18.21 26.08
CA PRO A 67 2.08 -19.65 25.99
C PRO A 67 0.61 -20.07 25.84
N TYR A 68 -0.33 -19.29 26.37
CA TYR A 68 -1.76 -19.51 26.17
C TYR A 68 -2.18 -19.13 24.75
N VAL A 69 -1.67 -18.02 24.21
CA VAL A 69 -1.97 -17.58 22.83
C VAL A 69 -1.46 -18.58 21.80
N GLN A 70 -0.28 -19.17 22.00
CA GLN A 70 0.32 -20.19 21.12
C GLN A 70 -0.56 -21.44 20.89
N LYS A 71 -1.50 -21.72 21.79
CA LYS A 71 -2.44 -22.85 21.70
C LYS A 71 -3.63 -22.59 20.79
N PHE A 72 -3.89 -21.35 20.41
CA PHE A 72 -4.99 -21.02 19.50
C PHE A 72 -4.57 -21.19 18.03
N PRO A 73 -5.48 -21.60 17.14
CA PRO A 73 -5.19 -21.66 15.72
C PRO A 73 -5.23 -20.24 15.14
N PHE A 74 -4.17 -19.46 15.36
CA PHE A 74 -4.11 -18.07 14.93
C PHE A 74 -3.10 -17.79 13.82
N LEU A 75 -2.25 -18.75 13.43
CA LEU A 75 -1.32 -18.60 12.31
C LEU A 75 -2.03 -18.87 10.98
N TYR A 76 -2.14 -17.85 10.15
CA TYR A 76 -2.74 -17.91 8.83
C TYR A 76 -1.72 -18.34 7.78
N ILE A 77 -2.10 -19.36 6.99
CA ILE A 77 -1.34 -19.87 5.85
C ILE A 77 -2.27 -19.98 4.64
N HIS A 78 -2.15 -19.02 3.71
CA HIS A 78 -2.95 -18.99 2.48
C HIS A 78 -2.56 -20.11 1.50
N SER A 79 -1.26 -20.22 1.24
CA SER A 79 -0.67 -21.02 0.17
C SER A 79 -1.01 -22.51 0.29
N ALA A 80 -1.73 -23.02 -0.71
CA ALA A 80 -2.05 -24.44 -0.81
C ALA A 80 -0.78 -25.27 -0.93
N GLN A 81 0.18 -24.82 -1.74
CA GLN A 81 1.47 -25.48 -1.94
C GLN A 81 2.29 -25.57 -0.66
N LEU A 82 2.35 -24.48 0.13
CA LEU A 82 3.06 -24.48 1.40
C LEU A 82 2.41 -25.45 2.40
N LYS A 83 1.07 -25.51 2.42
CA LYS A 83 0.31 -26.45 3.24
C LYS A 83 0.57 -27.89 2.83
N GLU A 84 0.58 -28.20 1.53
CA GLU A 84 0.88 -29.54 1.01
C GLU A 84 2.27 -30.01 1.43
N VAL A 85 3.30 -29.16 1.27
CA VAL A 85 4.68 -29.53 1.64
C VAL A 85 4.82 -29.72 3.14
N LEU A 86 4.15 -28.89 3.94
CA LEU A 86 4.15 -29.04 5.40
C LEU A 86 3.27 -30.20 5.90
N GLY A 87 2.50 -30.86 5.03
CA GLY A 87 1.53 -31.88 5.42
C GLY A 87 0.34 -31.32 6.22
N LEU A 88 0.04 -30.03 6.06
CA LEU A 88 -1.07 -29.35 6.71
C LEU A 88 -2.36 -29.45 5.86
N PRO A 89 -3.56 -29.51 6.50
CA PRO A 89 -4.83 -29.52 5.78
C PRO A 89 -5.00 -28.32 4.82
N VAL A 90 -5.07 -28.57 3.50
CA VAL A 90 -5.15 -27.53 2.47
C VAL A 90 -6.40 -26.64 2.61
N LYS A 91 -7.53 -27.23 3.04
CA LYS A 91 -8.80 -26.50 3.26
C LYS A 91 -8.80 -25.64 4.52
N ALA A 92 -7.90 -25.89 5.47
CA ALA A 92 -7.77 -25.06 6.66
C ALA A 92 -6.93 -23.82 6.34
N SER A 93 -7.31 -22.70 6.93
CA SER A 93 -6.64 -21.42 6.77
C SER A 93 -5.79 -21.04 7.97
N HIS A 94 -6.11 -21.59 9.16
CA HIS A 94 -5.53 -21.19 10.43
C HIS A 94 -5.00 -22.40 11.20
N PHE A 95 -3.82 -22.24 11.80
CA PHE A 95 -3.08 -23.30 12.49
C PHE A 95 -2.52 -22.80 13.81
N THR A 96 -2.30 -23.72 14.75
CA THR A 96 -1.64 -23.42 16.03
C THR A 96 -0.12 -23.33 15.84
N PHE A 97 0.57 -22.65 16.76
CA PHE A 97 2.04 -22.60 16.74
C PHE A 97 2.64 -24.02 16.77
N GLU A 98 2.14 -24.89 17.65
CA GLU A 98 2.64 -26.25 17.82
C GLU A 98 2.44 -27.12 16.57
N GLN A 99 1.31 -26.98 15.87
CA GLN A 99 1.05 -27.70 14.62
C GLN A 99 2.07 -27.31 13.55
N VAL A 100 2.35 -26.01 13.41
CA VAL A 100 3.30 -25.50 12.41
C VAL A 100 4.74 -25.85 12.79
N ASP A 101 5.13 -25.69 14.06
CA ASP A 101 6.49 -26.00 14.54
C ASP A 101 6.83 -27.48 14.29
N LYS A 102 5.91 -28.39 14.65
CA LYS A 102 6.05 -29.82 14.36
C LYS A 102 6.10 -30.11 12.86
N ALA A 103 5.29 -29.42 12.05
CA ALA A 103 5.27 -29.62 10.61
C ALA A 103 6.59 -29.19 9.94
N ILE A 104 7.17 -28.06 10.36
CA ILE A 104 8.47 -27.58 9.89
C ILE A 104 9.59 -28.56 10.30
N LEU A 105 9.61 -29.00 11.56
CA LEU A 105 10.62 -29.92 12.08
C LEU A 105 10.59 -31.30 11.39
N LYS A 106 9.40 -31.79 11.03
CA LYS A 106 9.22 -33.10 10.39
C LYS A 106 9.57 -33.12 8.89
N ASN A 107 9.60 -31.97 8.23
CA ASN A 107 9.84 -31.88 6.79
C ASN A 107 11.22 -31.28 6.46
N PRO A 108 12.27 -32.12 6.31
CA PRO A 108 13.61 -31.64 5.93
C PRO A 108 13.62 -30.93 4.56
N ASP A 109 12.65 -31.23 3.68
CA ASP A 109 12.46 -30.58 2.39
C ASP A 109 11.93 -29.15 2.48
N PHE A 110 11.46 -28.69 3.65
CA PHE A 110 11.06 -27.29 3.85
C PHE A 110 12.22 -26.32 3.56
N LYS A 111 13.48 -26.73 3.83
CA LYS A 111 14.67 -25.95 3.47
C LYS A 111 14.89 -25.85 1.96
N LYS A 112 14.43 -26.82 1.17
CA LYS A 112 14.52 -26.76 -0.30
C LYS A 112 13.56 -25.72 -0.89
N LEU A 113 12.42 -25.45 -0.24
CA LEU A 113 11.48 -24.40 -0.64
C LEU A 113 12.06 -22.98 -0.49
N LEU A 114 12.96 -22.77 0.47
CA LEU A 114 13.71 -21.50 0.64
C LEU A 114 14.59 -21.17 -0.58
N ASN A 115 14.95 -22.19 -1.37
CA ASN A 115 15.75 -22.01 -2.58
C ASN A 115 14.89 -21.82 -3.85
N GLY A 116 13.56 -21.94 -3.74
CA GLY A 116 12.62 -21.76 -4.87
C GLY A 116 12.15 -20.32 -5.03
N LYS A 117 12.22 -19.75 -6.24
CA LYS A 117 11.97 -18.31 -6.49
C LYS A 117 10.60 -17.77 -6.02
N LYS A 118 9.51 -18.55 -6.05
CA LYS A 118 8.16 -18.09 -5.64
C LYS A 118 7.75 -18.54 -4.23
N THR A 119 8.17 -19.71 -3.77
CA THR A 119 7.78 -20.27 -2.46
C THR A 119 8.68 -19.84 -1.31
N ALA A 120 9.88 -19.31 -1.60
CA ALA A 120 10.83 -18.87 -0.58
C ALA A 120 10.27 -17.75 0.30
N ALA A 121 9.68 -16.71 -0.30
CA ALA A 121 9.15 -15.57 0.46
C ALA A 121 8.02 -15.97 1.43
N GLU A 122 7.14 -16.89 1.02
CA GLU A 122 6.06 -17.40 1.89
C GLU A 122 6.62 -18.25 3.05
N ALA A 123 7.63 -19.09 2.77
CA ALA A 123 8.29 -19.91 3.77
C ALA A 123 9.11 -19.05 4.76
N GLU A 124 9.81 -18.03 4.28
CA GLU A 124 10.55 -17.05 5.10
C GLU A 124 9.61 -16.25 6.00
N SER A 125 8.49 -15.76 5.44
CA SER A 125 7.45 -15.07 6.22
C SER A 125 6.91 -15.99 7.33
N LEU A 126 6.67 -17.27 7.03
CA LEU A 126 6.21 -18.22 8.04
C LEU A 126 7.26 -18.42 9.15
N ILE A 127 8.55 -18.58 8.80
CA ILE A 127 9.64 -18.69 9.77
C ILE A 127 9.72 -17.44 10.66
N GLU A 128 9.54 -16.25 10.09
CA GLU A 128 9.56 -15.00 10.84
C GLU A 128 8.40 -14.94 11.87
N LYS A 129 7.18 -15.30 11.45
CA LYS A 129 6.02 -15.42 12.36
C LYS A 129 6.30 -16.41 13.49
N MET A 130 6.89 -17.56 13.17
CA MET A 130 7.25 -18.58 14.17
C MET A 130 8.32 -18.08 15.14
N ARG A 131 9.35 -17.38 14.63
CA ARG A 131 10.41 -16.79 15.45
C ARG A 131 9.85 -15.75 16.41
N PHE A 132 8.97 -14.86 15.93
CA PHE A 132 8.30 -13.86 16.74
C PHE A 132 7.55 -14.49 17.93
N LEU A 133 6.80 -15.56 17.68
CA LEU A 133 6.06 -16.27 18.72
C LEU A 133 6.97 -17.01 19.70
N LYS A 134 8.05 -17.63 19.20
CA LYS A 134 9.03 -18.36 20.01
C LYS A 134 9.82 -17.45 20.94
N GLN A 135 10.13 -16.23 20.50
CA GLN A 135 10.86 -15.22 21.30
C GLN A 135 10.05 -14.65 22.48
N GLN A 136 8.81 -15.10 22.67
CA GLN A 136 8.02 -14.68 23.83
C GLN A 136 8.48 -15.28 25.15
N SER A 137 9.33 -16.31 25.14
CA SER A 137 9.92 -16.90 26.34
C SER A 137 11.20 -16.16 26.76
N PHE A 138 11.26 -15.67 28.01
CA PHE A 138 12.41 -14.93 28.55
C PHE A 138 13.29 -15.83 29.43
N PRO A 139 14.51 -16.21 29.00
CA PRO A 139 15.51 -16.77 29.89
C PRO A 139 16.35 -15.63 30.50
N ASP A 140 16.16 -15.34 31.79
CA ASP A 140 17.03 -14.41 32.53
C ASP A 140 18.32 -15.12 32.95
N ASP A 141 19.47 -14.47 32.74
CA ASP A 141 20.77 -14.93 33.22
C ASP A 141 21.51 -13.73 33.84
N PRO A 142 21.56 -13.66 35.19
CA PRO A 142 22.19 -12.56 35.91
C PRO A 142 23.68 -12.39 35.64
N SER A 143 24.37 -13.43 35.13
CA SER A 143 25.80 -13.40 34.85
C SER A 143 26.18 -12.58 33.60
N LEU A 144 25.19 -12.26 32.76
CA LEU A 144 25.41 -11.55 31.51
C LEU A 144 25.49 -10.02 31.72
N PRO A 145 26.27 -9.31 30.88
CA PRO A 145 26.29 -7.84 30.87
C PRO A 145 24.88 -7.25 30.67
N VAL A 146 24.60 -6.10 31.29
CA VAL A 146 23.28 -5.42 31.22
C VAL A 146 22.78 -5.25 29.79
N GLN A 147 23.67 -4.88 28.87
CA GLN A 147 23.34 -4.72 27.44
C GLN A 147 22.83 -6.03 26.81
N GLU A 148 23.47 -7.16 27.15
CA GLU A 148 23.09 -8.47 26.66
C GLU A 148 21.77 -8.94 27.27
N ARG A 149 21.51 -8.63 28.55
CA ARG A 149 20.22 -8.91 29.19
C ARG A 149 19.09 -8.09 28.58
N LEU A 150 19.32 -6.81 28.30
CA LEU A 150 18.37 -5.94 27.60
C LEU A 150 18.07 -6.47 26.18
N ARG A 151 19.09 -6.93 25.46
CA ARG A 151 18.93 -7.56 24.14
C ARG A 151 18.14 -8.87 24.22
N LYS A 152 18.33 -9.65 25.29
CA LYS A 152 17.60 -10.90 25.56
C LYS A 152 16.18 -10.70 26.08
N ALA A 153 15.78 -9.48 26.47
CA ALA A 153 14.43 -9.15 26.91
C ALA A 153 13.34 -9.45 25.87
N GLY A 154 13.72 -9.80 24.64
CA GLY A 154 12.80 -10.17 23.57
C GLY A 154 12.66 -9.05 22.55
N GLU A 155 12.14 -9.42 21.38
CA GLU A 155 11.92 -8.49 20.27
C GLU A 155 10.48 -7.94 20.27
N ASP A 156 9.61 -8.47 21.12
CA ASP A 156 8.21 -8.04 21.22
C ASP A 156 8.08 -6.74 22.01
N PHE A 157 7.23 -5.82 21.56
CA PHE A 157 6.91 -4.58 22.28
C PHE A 157 8.12 -3.74 22.66
N LYS A 158 8.95 -3.39 21.67
CA LYS A 158 10.02 -2.41 21.86
C LYS A 158 9.41 -1.03 22.10
N ALA A 159 9.00 -0.75 23.33
CA ALA A 159 8.24 0.42 23.76
C ALA A 159 9.02 1.29 24.77
N LEU A 160 10.25 0.89 25.11
CA LEU A 160 11.12 1.62 26.03
C LEU A 160 12.36 2.12 25.28
N PRO A 161 12.57 3.44 25.15
CA PRO A 161 13.74 4.00 24.52
C PRO A 161 14.99 3.71 25.35
N TYR A 162 16.09 3.33 24.69
CA TYR A 162 17.35 3.07 25.35
C TYR A 162 18.26 4.30 25.32
N GLN A 163 18.59 4.85 26.49
CA GLN A 163 19.33 6.11 26.58
C GLN A 163 20.78 5.99 26.10
N ALA A 164 21.43 4.83 26.27
CA ALA A 164 22.84 4.66 25.92
C ALA A 164 23.07 4.53 24.41
N LYS A 165 22.03 4.16 23.65
CA LYS A 165 22.07 4.07 22.19
C LYS A 165 20.80 4.68 21.60
N PRO A 166 20.79 6.00 21.36
CA PRO A 166 19.64 6.72 20.83
C PRO A 166 19.09 6.08 19.54
N GLY A 167 17.77 5.92 19.47
CA GLY A 167 17.08 5.25 18.36
C GLY A 167 16.85 3.74 18.56
N GLU A 168 17.54 3.10 19.50
CA GLU A 168 17.28 1.71 19.88
C GLU A 168 16.23 1.65 21.01
N TRP A 169 15.27 0.74 20.87
CA TRP A 169 14.19 0.54 21.83
C TRP A 169 14.19 -0.91 22.30
N VAL A 170 13.93 -1.11 23.58
CA VAL A 170 13.92 -2.42 24.24
C VAL A 170 12.51 -2.84 24.62
N SER A 171 12.32 -4.16 24.75
CA SER A 171 11.05 -4.76 25.13
C SER A 171 10.60 -4.30 26.52
N LEU A 172 9.27 -4.22 26.73
CA LEU A 172 8.68 -4.02 28.06
C LEU A 172 9.13 -5.05 29.11
N LYS A 173 9.52 -6.26 28.69
CA LYS A 173 10.09 -7.29 29.58
C LYS A 173 11.34 -6.83 30.31
N ALA A 174 12.07 -5.85 29.77
CA ALA A 174 13.22 -5.25 30.44
C ALA A 174 12.86 -4.63 31.81
N LEU A 175 11.58 -4.30 32.06
CA LEU A 175 11.11 -3.80 33.36
C LEU A 175 11.16 -4.87 34.47
N GLN A 176 11.22 -6.16 34.12
CA GLN A 176 11.41 -7.26 35.08
C GLN A 176 12.84 -7.30 35.60
N LEU A 177 13.80 -6.79 34.83
CA LEU A 177 15.22 -6.81 35.20
C LEU A 177 15.47 -5.90 36.39
N ASP A 178 16.34 -6.36 37.29
CA ASP A 178 16.88 -5.52 38.34
C ASP A 178 18.06 -4.70 37.81
N ILE A 179 17.72 -3.61 37.13
CA ILE A 179 18.66 -2.63 36.57
C ILE A 179 18.22 -1.20 36.88
N PRO A 180 19.19 -0.27 37.01
CA PRO A 180 18.91 1.17 37.06
C PRO A 180 18.13 1.66 35.84
N ASN A 181 17.58 2.85 35.95
CA ASN A 181 16.85 3.50 34.85
C ASN A 181 17.74 3.60 33.60
N PHE A 182 17.38 2.85 32.56
CA PHE A 182 18.07 2.83 31.27
C PHE A 182 17.34 3.68 30.21
N THR A 183 16.23 4.30 30.59
CA THR A 183 15.38 5.09 29.70
C THR A 183 15.71 6.58 29.86
N PRO A 184 15.46 7.41 28.84
CA PRO A 184 15.54 8.87 28.96
C PRO A 184 14.43 9.47 29.84
N TYR A 185 13.55 8.66 30.41
CA TYR A 185 12.47 9.13 31.27
C TYR A 185 12.98 9.44 32.68
N SER A 186 12.20 10.22 33.44
CA SER A 186 12.53 10.49 34.84
C SER A 186 12.54 9.20 35.69
N ASP A 187 13.37 9.16 36.72
CA ASP A 187 13.46 8.00 37.62
C ASP A 187 12.11 7.68 38.27
N LEU A 188 11.33 8.70 38.62
CA LEU A 188 9.97 8.53 39.13
C LEU A 188 9.07 7.77 38.14
N LEU A 189 9.07 8.20 36.87
CA LEU A 189 8.25 7.57 35.83
C LEU A 189 8.73 6.14 35.54
N TYR A 190 10.05 5.91 35.53
CA TYR A 190 10.61 4.57 35.35
C TYR A 190 10.20 3.62 36.50
N GLN A 191 10.22 4.07 37.75
CA GLN A 191 9.75 3.25 38.87
C GLN A 191 8.24 2.97 38.80
N GLN A 192 7.43 3.96 38.43
CA GLN A 192 5.99 3.78 38.20
C GLN A 192 5.72 2.77 37.07
N LEU A 193 6.49 2.81 35.98
CA LEU A 193 6.42 1.83 34.90
C LEU A 193 6.73 0.42 35.40
N LYS A 194 7.79 0.23 36.19
CA LYS A 194 8.15 -1.07 36.78
C LYS A 194 7.02 -1.61 37.66
N GLU A 195 6.43 -0.76 38.49
CA GLU A 195 5.36 -1.18 39.39
C GLU A 195 4.08 -1.54 38.63
N ALA A 196 3.63 -0.69 37.70
CA ALA A 196 2.47 -0.98 36.85
C ALA A 196 2.67 -2.27 36.03
N TYR A 197 3.89 -2.51 35.55
CA TYR A 197 4.24 -3.73 34.84
C TYR A 197 4.15 -4.97 35.74
N ARG A 198 4.70 -4.92 36.97
CA ARG A 198 4.65 -6.02 37.95
C ARG A 198 3.21 -6.38 38.32
N GLN A 199 2.36 -5.37 38.49
CA GLN A 199 0.94 -5.55 38.79
C GLN A 199 0.11 -5.98 37.58
N GLN A 200 0.69 -6.02 36.38
CA GLN A 200 0.00 -6.25 35.11
C GLN A 200 -1.15 -5.25 34.86
N ASP A 201 -1.07 -4.03 35.42
CA ASP A 201 -2.03 -2.95 35.14
C ASP A 201 -1.74 -2.34 33.77
N THR A 202 -2.28 -2.98 32.73
CA THR A 202 -2.12 -2.56 31.34
C THR A 202 -2.60 -1.13 31.06
N LYS A 203 -3.59 -0.64 31.82
CA LYS A 203 -4.15 0.69 31.61
C LYS A 203 -3.21 1.75 32.17
N GLN A 204 -2.75 1.57 33.40
CA GLN A 204 -1.77 2.46 34.01
C GLN A 204 -0.44 2.42 33.24
N LEU A 205 0.04 1.23 32.89
CA LEU A 205 1.25 1.04 32.09
C LEU A 205 1.17 1.80 30.75
N SER A 206 0.05 1.67 30.02
CA SER A 206 -0.15 2.40 28.77
C SER A 206 -0.16 3.92 28.95
N SER A 207 -0.73 4.43 30.04
CA SER A 207 -0.77 5.87 30.32
C SER A 207 0.62 6.42 30.61
N LEU A 208 1.40 5.70 31.43
CA LEU A 208 2.77 6.08 31.79
C LEU A 208 3.71 6.05 30.58
N LEU A 209 3.56 5.06 29.68
CA LEU A 209 4.32 5.00 28.44
C LEU A 209 4.02 6.19 27.52
N GLU A 210 2.76 6.60 27.43
CA GLU A 210 2.35 7.78 26.64
C GLU A 210 2.91 9.07 27.26
N GLU A 211 2.86 9.21 28.58
CA GLU A 211 3.42 10.35 29.32
C GLU A 211 4.94 10.44 29.15
N GLY A 212 5.66 9.33 29.31
CA GLY A 212 7.10 9.28 29.08
C GLY A 212 7.45 9.67 27.64
N TYR A 213 6.72 9.14 26.65
CA TYR A 213 6.98 9.46 25.26
C TYR A 213 6.75 10.93 24.91
N LYS A 214 5.73 11.59 25.49
CA LYS A 214 5.46 13.02 25.28
C LYS A 214 6.67 13.91 25.59
N GLN A 215 7.56 13.48 26.49
CA GLN A 215 8.78 14.22 26.85
C GLN A 215 9.85 14.19 25.77
N ILE A 216 9.85 13.17 24.90
CA ILE A 216 10.87 12.97 23.86
C ILE A 216 10.31 13.10 22.43
N ALA A 217 8.99 13.22 22.27
CA ALA A 217 8.34 13.34 20.96
C ALA A 217 8.85 14.57 20.18
N GLY A 218 9.20 14.38 18.90
CA GLY A 218 9.75 15.44 18.04
C GLY A 218 11.23 15.77 18.29
N VAL A 219 11.86 15.19 19.31
CA VAL A 219 13.28 15.43 19.61
C VAL A 219 14.16 14.63 18.64
N ALA A 220 15.20 15.28 18.12
CA ALA A 220 16.22 14.63 17.29
C ALA A 220 17.08 13.69 18.13
N PHE A 221 17.09 12.40 17.80
CA PHE A 221 17.90 11.39 18.50
C PHE A 221 19.17 11.02 17.74
N LEU A 222 19.23 11.28 16.43
CA LEU A 222 20.45 11.14 15.63
C LEU A 222 20.62 12.36 14.73
N LYS A 223 21.80 12.99 14.77
CA LYS A 223 22.16 14.10 13.87
C LYS A 223 23.41 13.71 13.09
N LEU A 224 23.27 13.57 11.78
CA LEU A 224 24.35 13.36 10.82
C LEU A 224 24.45 14.61 9.92
N LYS A 225 25.61 14.85 9.28
CA LYS A 225 25.85 16.05 8.47
C LYS A 225 24.68 16.34 7.50
N GLY A 226 23.84 17.33 7.84
CA GLY A 226 22.69 17.76 7.05
C GLY A 226 21.39 16.94 7.20
N LYS A 227 21.35 15.85 7.96
CA LYS A 227 20.14 15.04 8.22
C LYS A 227 19.99 14.73 9.70
N SER A 228 18.79 14.90 10.24
CA SER A 228 18.46 14.49 11.61
C SER A 228 17.32 13.49 11.63
N LEU A 229 17.47 12.39 12.37
CA LEU A 229 16.36 11.50 12.69
C LEU A 229 15.72 11.98 13.99
N THR A 230 14.42 12.22 13.92
CA THR A 230 13.57 12.70 15.03
C THR A 230 12.60 11.62 15.46
N TYR A 231 12.31 11.56 16.75
CA TYR A 231 11.18 10.78 17.23
C TYR A 231 9.88 11.35 16.63
N PRO A 232 8.94 10.51 16.14
CA PRO A 232 7.70 11.02 15.59
C PRO A 232 6.94 11.87 16.60
N THR A 233 6.38 12.97 16.13
CA THR A 233 5.51 13.80 16.97
C THR A 233 4.27 12.99 17.39
N THR A 234 3.66 13.38 18.51
CA THR A 234 2.37 12.81 18.93
C THR A 234 1.30 13.00 17.85
N LEU A 235 1.36 14.10 17.10
CA LEU A 235 0.48 14.34 15.95
C LEU A 235 0.71 13.33 14.83
N GLN A 236 1.96 13.00 14.48
CA GLN A 236 2.27 11.97 13.49
C GLN A 236 1.74 10.59 13.92
N LEU A 237 1.93 10.21 15.19
CA LEU A 237 1.41 8.94 15.72
C LEU A 237 -0.13 8.89 15.67
N ASN A 238 -0.80 9.97 16.09
CA ASN A 238 -2.25 10.04 16.05
C ASN A 238 -2.80 10.05 14.61
N ALA A 239 -2.11 10.71 13.69
CA ALA A 239 -2.46 10.75 12.28
C ALA A 239 -2.32 9.35 11.63
N GLU A 240 -1.28 8.61 11.98
CA GLU A 240 -1.14 7.21 11.58
C GLU A 240 -2.27 6.35 12.16
N SER A 241 -2.54 6.43 13.46
CA SER A 241 -3.67 5.71 14.10
C SER A 241 -5.00 6.01 13.39
N LEU A 242 -5.24 7.26 13.01
CA LEU A 242 -6.44 7.68 12.29
C LEU A 242 -6.60 6.98 10.94
N LEU A 243 -5.51 6.81 10.17
CA LEU A 243 -5.54 6.11 8.88
C LEU A 243 -5.98 4.65 9.02
N TYR A 244 -5.57 3.97 10.10
CA TYR A 244 -5.91 2.56 10.36
C TYR A 244 -7.21 2.37 11.16
N ARG A 245 -7.77 3.45 11.72
CA ARG A 245 -8.98 3.39 12.56
C ARG A 245 -10.24 3.18 11.74
N TYR A 246 -10.33 3.80 10.57
CA TYR A 246 -11.51 3.75 9.71
C TYR A 246 -11.15 3.28 8.30
N PRO A 247 -12.09 2.64 7.58
CA PRO A 247 -11.86 2.18 6.21
C PRO A 247 -11.98 3.34 5.21
N TRP A 248 -11.11 4.36 5.33
CA TRP A 248 -11.19 5.60 4.55
C TRP A 248 -11.16 5.37 3.03
N LEU A 249 -10.37 4.41 2.57
CA LEU A 249 -10.27 4.05 1.14
C LEU A 249 -11.57 3.42 0.61
N LEU A 250 -12.24 2.59 1.41
CA LEU A 250 -13.54 2.04 1.04
C LEU A 250 -14.62 3.12 0.97
N ILE A 251 -14.63 4.07 1.91
CA ILE A 251 -15.52 5.24 1.88
C ILE A 251 -15.24 6.08 0.63
N CYS A 252 -13.97 6.34 0.34
CA CYS A 252 -13.54 7.06 -0.86
C CYS A 252 -14.00 6.35 -2.15
N THR A 253 -13.85 5.02 -2.21
CA THR A 253 -14.33 4.17 -3.31
C THR A 253 -15.84 4.28 -3.48
N ALA A 254 -16.61 4.21 -2.39
CA ALA A 254 -18.07 4.35 -2.42
C ALA A 254 -18.50 5.73 -2.94
N LEU A 255 -17.80 6.81 -2.56
CA LEU A 255 -18.09 8.16 -3.08
C LEU A 255 -17.79 8.28 -4.58
N TYR A 256 -16.68 7.71 -5.08
CA TYR A 256 -16.42 7.66 -6.52
C TYR A 256 -17.46 6.82 -7.27
N PHE A 257 -17.93 5.71 -6.67
CA PHE A 257 -19.00 4.89 -7.23
C PHE A 257 -20.32 5.68 -7.32
N LEU A 258 -20.69 6.41 -6.27
CA LEU A 258 -21.84 7.31 -6.28
C LEU A 258 -21.70 8.40 -7.34
N SER A 259 -20.51 8.99 -7.50
CA SER A 259 -20.24 9.93 -8.58
C SER A 259 -20.52 9.31 -9.96
N PHE A 260 -19.98 8.12 -10.22
CA PHE A 260 -20.18 7.41 -11.48
C PHE A 260 -21.66 7.12 -11.76
N ILE A 261 -22.37 6.51 -10.80
CA ILE A 261 -23.77 6.13 -10.94
C ILE A 261 -24.66 7.37 -11.07
N CYS A 262 -24.47 8.39 -10.24
CA CYS A 262 -25.26 9.62 -10.34
C CYS A 262 -25.05 10.33 -11.68
N GLY A 263 -23.85 10.29 -12.26
CA GLY A 263 -23.58 10.93 -13.54
C GLY A 263 -24.15 10.20 -14.76
N ILE A 264 -24.46 8.91 -14.59
CA ILE A 264 -25.20 8.10 -15.58
C ILE A 264 -26.71 8.36 -15.42
N LEU A 265 -27.23 8.27 -14.20
CA LEU A 265 -28.68 8.27 -13.93
C LEU A 265 -29.31 9.68 -13.95
N PHE A 266 -28.60 10.70 -13.45
CA PHE A 266 -29.16 12.04 -13.29
C PHE A 266 -28.55 13.04 -14.27
N LYS A 267 -29.40 13.87 -14.88
CA LYS A 267 -28.95 14.98 -15.75
C LYS A 267 -28.38 16.16 -14.95
N LYS A 268 -28.75 16.30 -13.67
CA LYS A 268 -28.24 17.35 -12.77
C LYS A 268 -26.79 17.05 -12.35
N PRO A 269 -25.96 18.08 -12.07
CA PRO A 269 -24.54 17.90 -11.73
C PRO A 269 -24.27 17.34 -10.32
N VAL A 270 -25.17 16.50 -9.79
CA VAL A 270 -25.02 15.87 -8.46
C VAL A 270 -23.76 15.02 -8.37
N TYR A 271 -23.35 14.39 -9.48
CA TYR A 271 -22.13 13.60 -9.58
C TYR A 271 -20.85 14.38 -9.22
N LEU A 272 -20.85 15.71 -9.38
CA LEU A 272 -19.72 16.56 -9.01
C LEU A 272 -19.55 16.64 -7.49
N ILE A 273 -20.64 16.70 -6.72
CA ILE A 273 -20.57 16.74 -5.25
C ILE A 273 -19.83 15.51 -4.74
N PHE A 274 -20.21 14.33 -5.25
CA PHE A 274 -19.55 13.08 -4.91
C PHE A 274 -18.11 13.00 -5.45
N ALA A 275 -17.85 13.47 -6.69
CA ALA A 275 -16.51 13.47 -7.26
C ALA A 275 -15.53 14.34 -6.45
N PHE A 276 -15.92 15.58 -6.14
CA PHE A 276 -15.09 16.51 -5.37
C PHE A 276 -14.97 16.08 -3.91
N GLY A 277 -16.03 15.56 -3.30
CA GLY A 277 -15.97 14.99 -1.95
C GLY A 277 -15.03 13.79 -1.87
N ALA A 278 -15.13 12.86 -2.84
CA ALA A 278 -14.22 11.72 -2.95
C ALA A 278 -12.77 12.17 -3.15
N PHE A 279 -12.54 13.13 -4.07
CA PHE A 279 -11.22 13.66 -4.37
C PHE A 279 -10.58 14.40 -3.19
N ALA A 280 -11.37 15.18 -2.43
CA ALA A 280 -10.90 15.84 -1.22
C ALA A 280 -10.49 14.81 -0.15
N LEU A 281 -11.30 13.78 0.07
CA LEU A 281 -10.96 12.68 0.98
C LEU A 281 -9.72 11.92 0.50
N HIS A 282 -9.63 11.60 -0.79
CA HIS A 282 -8.47 10.92 -1.37
C HIS A 282 -7.18 11.73 -1.19
N THR A 283 -7.25 13.04 -1.43
CA THR A 283 -6.15 13.98 -1.22
C THR A 283 -5.75 14.04 0.25
N LEU A 284 -6.71 14.05 1.18
CA LEU A 284 -6.44 14.02 2.62
C LEU A 284 -5.73 12.72 3.05
N ILE A 285 -6.17 11.56 2.53
CA ILE A 285 -5.52 10.27 2.80
C ILE A 285 -4.06 10.30 2.35
N LEU A 286 -3.79 10.78 1.13
CA LEU A 286 -2.42 10.91 0.61
C LEU A 286 -1.60 11.93 1.41
N ALA A 287 -2.18 13.08 1.77
CA ALA A 287 -1.51 14.12 2.55
C ALA A 287 -1.13 13.63 3.96
N ILE A 288 -2.02 12.91 4.65
CA ILE A 288 -1.72 12.31 5.96
C ILE A 288 -0.60 11.26 5.80
N ARG A 289 -0.64 10.43 4.75
CA ARG A 289 0.45 9.49 4.47
C ARG A 289 1.78 10.20 4.23
N CYS A 290 1.81 11.29 3.45
CA CYS A 290 3.00 12.10 3.27
C CYS A 290 3.53 12.68 4.59
N PHE A 291 2.63 13.15 5.46
CA PHE A 291 2.98 13.73 6.76
C PHE A 291 3.57 12.69 7.73
N VAL A 292 3.02 11.47 7.74
CA VAL A 292 3.50 10.38 8.60
C VAL A 292 4.79 9.76 8.08
N LEU A 293 4.94 9.61 6.75
CA LEU A 293 6.11 9.00 6.13
C LEU A 293 7.25 10.00 5.87
N GLU A 294 6.96 11.29 5.91
CA GLU A 294 7.88 12.37 5.51
C GLU A 294 8.40 12.23 4.07
N ARG A 295 7.62 11.58 3.21
CA ARG A 295 7.90 11.37 1.78
C ARG A 295 6.61 11.10 1.00
N PRO A 296 6.62 11.26 -0.33
CA PRO A 296 5.52 10.80 -1.17
C PRO A 296 5.26 9.28 -1.02
N PRO A 297 3.99 8.84 -0.91
CA PRO A 297 3.63 7.43 -0.80
C PRO A 297 3.59 6.80 -2.20
N VAL A 298 4.75 6.53 -2.80
CA VAL A 298 4.88 5.82 -4.10
C VAL A 298 6.00 4.77 -4.12
N SER A 299 6.38 4.24 -2.96
CA SER A 299 7.49 3.30 -2.80
C SER A 299 7.12 1.83 -3.02
N ASN A 300 5.84 1.47 -2.81
CA ASN A 300 5.35 0.11 -2.90
C ASN A 300 4.05 0.03 -3.71
N MET A 301 3.59 -1.18 -4.00
CA MET A 301 2.42 -1.38 -4.87
C MET A 301 1.16 -0.72 -4.30
N PHE A 302 0.87 -0.90 -3.00
CA PHE A 302 -0.28 -0.27 -2.34
C PHE A 302 -0.26 1.26 -2.51
N GLU A 303 0.89 1.86 -2.20
CA GLU A 303 1.17 3.29 -2.32
C GLU A 303 0.97 3.80 -3.76
N THR A 304 1.46 3.08 -4.76
CA THR A 304 1.22 3.45 -6.17
C THR A 304 -0.25 3.28 -6.60
N VAL A 305 -0.95 2.26 -6.11
CA VAL A 305 -2.37 1.99 -6.47
C VAL A 305 -3.32 3.03 -5.87
N ILE A 306 -2.97 3.71 -4.78
CA ILE A 306 -3.72 4.89 -4.31
C ILE A 306 -3.35 6.16 -5.10
N TYR A 307 -2.10 6.33 -5.52
CA TYR A 307 -1.66 7.52 -6.23
C TYR A 307 -2.16 7.58 -7.70
N VAL A 308 -2.09 6.48 -8.43
CA VAL A 308 -2.53 6.38 -9.85
C VAL A 308 -3.98 6.87 -10.08
N PRO A 309 -5.00 6.37 -9.35
CA PRO A 309 -6.38 6.85 -9.52
C PRO A 309 -6.59 8.30 -9.08
N TRP A 310 -5.81 8.80 -8.10
CA TRP A 310 -5.82 10.23 -7.75
C TRP A 310 -5.34 11.09 -8.93
N VAL A 311 -4.28 10.68 -9.64
CA VAL A 311 -3.82 11.37 -10.86
C VAL A 311 -4.85 11.27 -11.98
N ALA A 312 -5.49 10.11 -12.16
CA ALA A 312 -6.56 9.94 -13.15
C ALA A 312 -7.74 10.91 -12.91
N MET A 313 -8.13 11.12 -11.64
CA MET A 313 -9.16 12.10 -11.28
C MET A 313 -8.70 13.54 -11.52
N THR A 314 -7.48 13.89 -11.13
CA THR A 314 -6.88 15.20 -11.40
C THR A 314 -6.88 15.50 -12.91
N GLY A 315 -6.39 14.56 -13.72
CA GLY A 315 -6.40 14.68 -15.18
C GLY A 315 -7.81 14.76 -15.77
N GLY A 316 -8.75 13.97 -15.25
CA GLY A 316 -10.16 14.02 -15.63
C GLY A 316 -10.79 15.39 -15.35
N MET A 317 -10.50 15.99 -14.20
CA MET A 317 -10.96 17.34 -13.83
C MET A 317 -10.34 18.42 -14.73
N ILE A 318 -9.03 18.37 -14.97
CA ILE A 318 -8.33 19.32 -15.86
C ILE A 318 -8.91 19.26 -17.27
N LEU A 319 -9.02 18.06 -17.84
CA LEU A 319 -9.59 17.88 -19.17
C LEU A 319 -11.06 18.29 -19.22
N GLN A 320 -11.84 18.04 -18.15
CA GLN A 320 -13.23 18.47 -18.09
C GLN A 320 -13.33 20.00 -18.09
N ALA A 321 -12.47 20.70 -17.37
CA ALA A 321 -12.46 22.16 -17.36
C ALA A 321 -12.22 22.74 -18.76
N ILE A 322 -11.41 22.07 -19.58
CA ILE A 322 -11.09 22.46 -20.96
C ILE A 322 -12.23 22.07 -21.91
N SER A 323 -12.66 20.81 -21.91
CA SER A 323 -13.58 20.29 -22.92
C SER A 323 -15.06 20.42 -22.55
N ARG A 324 -15.37 20.77 -21.29
CA ARG A 324 -16.71 20.86 -20.70
C ARG A 324 -17.57 19.61 -20.88
N ASP A 325 -16.94 18.44 -20.92
CA ASP A 325 -17.64 17.15 -21.06
C ASP A 325 -17.62 16.37 -19.75
N ARG A 326 -18.80 16.09 -19.20
CA ARG A 326 -18.95 15.32 -17.96
C ARG A 326 -18.37 13.91 -18.03
N LYS A 327 -18.28 13.31 -19.22
CA LYS A 327 -17.77 11.94 -19.40
C LYS A 327 -16.35 11.75 -18.90
N LEU A 328 -15.56 12.83 -18.82
CA LEU A 328 -14.21 12.81 -18.28
C LEU A 328 -14.19 12.50 -16.78
N ILE A 329 -15.03 13.16 -15.99
CA ILE A 329 -15.19 12.84 -14.56
C ILE A 329 -15.75 11.44 -14.38
N LEU A 330 -16.74 11.02 -15.19
CA LEU A 330 -17.30 9.68 -15.07
C LEU A 330 -16.25 8.60 -15.39
N SER A 331 -15.45 8.81 -16.42
CA SER A 331 -14.35 7.89 -16.78
C SER A 331 -13.30 7.84 -15.69
N ALA A 332 -12.92 8.99 -15.12
CA ALA A 332 -11.98 9.05 -14.01
C ALA A 332 -12.53 8.42 -12.72
N SER A 333 -13.81 8.64 -12.40
CA SER A 333 -14.49 7.98 -11.28
C SER A 333 -14.52 6.47 -11.46
N LEU A 334 -14.74 5.98 -12.69
CA LEU A 334 -14.67 4.54 -12.99
C LEU A 334 -13.26 3.99 -12.79
N VAL A 335 -12.21 4.69 -13.25
CA VAL A 335 -10.81 4.30 -12.96
C VAL A 335 -10.57 4.20 -11.46
N ASN A 336 -11.04 5.18 -10.68
CA ASN A 336 -10.91 5.18 -9.22
C ASN A 336 -11.61 3.98 -8.58
N VAL A 337 -12.86 3.70 -8.97
CA VAL A 337 -13.61 2.54 -8.47
C VAL A 337 -12.89 1.24 -8.78
N LEU A 338 -12.46 1.04 -10.03
CA LEU A 338 -11.81 -0.21 -10.44
C LEU A 338 -10.49 -0.45 -9.71
N LEU A 339 -9.62 0.56 -9.62
CA LEU A 339 -8.31 0.41 -8.98
C LEU A 339 -8.41 0.31 -7.45
N LEU A 340 -9.28 1.09 -6.81
CA LEU A 340 -9.43 1.02 -5.35
C LEU A 340 -10.19 -0.25 -4.91
N LEU A 341 -11.12 -0.78 -5.71
CA LEU A 341 -11.69 -2.11 -5.44
C LEU A 341 -10.66 -3.23 -5.66
N LEU A 342 -9.81 -3.11 -6.68
CA LEU A 342 -8.71 -4.06 -6.88
C LEU A 342 -7.76 -4.07 -5.67
N LEU A 343 -7.47 -2.90 -5.09
CA LEU A 343 -6.67 -2.77 -3.87
C LEU A 343 -7.27 -3.57 -2.71
N GLU A 344 -8.58 -3.44 -2.48
CA GLU A 344 -9.29 -4.18 -1.44
C GLU A 344 -9.34 -5.70 -1.73
N ALA A 345 -9.50 -6.09 -3.00
CA ALA A 345 -9.56 -7.49 -3.41
C ALA A 345 -8.19 -8.21 -3.33
N THR A 346 -7.11 -7.49 -3.61
CA THR A 346 -5.73 -8.03 -3.60
C THR A 346 -5.10 -7.99 -2.22
N GLN A 347 -5.69 -7.26 -1.27
CA GLN A 347 -5.21 -7.16 0.12
C GLN A 347 -3.72 -6.80 0.21
N LEU A 348 -3.27 -5.91 -0.67
CA LEU A 348 -1.88 -5.46 -0.69
C LEU A 348 -1.47 -4.88 0.67
N ASN A 349 -0.20 -5.07 1.02
CA ASN A 349 0.38 -4.55 2.25
C ASN A 349 0.14 -3.04 2.36
N ASN A 350 -0.74 -2.64 3.28
CA ASN A 350 -1.11 -1.24 3.50
C ASN A 350 -0.26 -0.55 4.57
N ARG A 351 0.78 -1.22 5.09
CA ARG A 351 1.69 -0.73 6.12
C ARG A 351 2.42 0.53 5.65
N LEU A 352 2.73 1.37 6.63
CA LEU A 352 3.61 2.52 6.45
C LEU A 352 5.01 2.06 6.83
N ASP A 353 5.67 1.41 5.88
CA ASP A 353 7.00 0.84 6.08
C ASP A 353 8.10 1.82 5.62
N ASN A 354 9.30 1.57 6.12
CA ASN A 354 10.51 2.23 5.63
C ASN A 354 10.77 1.87 4.16
N VAL A 355 11.37 2.80 3.43
CA VAL A 355 11.76 2.57 2.05
C VAL A 355 13.02 1.71 1.98
N GLN A 356 13.18 0.99 0.87
CA GLN A 356 14.46 0.37 0.56
C GLN A 356 15.54 1.45 0.43
N ALA A 357 16.79 1.12 0.78
CA ALA A 357 17.88 2.09 0.84
C ALA A 357 18.06 2.90 -0.45
N VAL A 358 17.88 2.27 -1.62
CA VAL A 358 17.96 2.97 -2.92
C VAL A 358 16.84 3.99 -3.10
N LEU A 359 15.65 3.71 -2.57
CA LEU A 359 14.48 4.59 -2.59
C LEU A 359 14.53 5.68 -1.50
N ASP A 360 15.54 5.66 -0.61
CA ASP A 360 15.76 6.67 0.44
C ASP A 360 16.39 7.98 -0.09
N SER A 361 16.05 8.33 -1.33
CA SER A 361 16.30 9.64 -1.93
C SER A 361 14.97 10.32 -2.22
N GLN A 362 14.59 11.27 -1.35
CA GLN A 362 13.39 12.08 -1.54
C GLN A 362 13.38 12.80 -2.90
N TYR A 363 14.56 13.23 -3.37
CA TYR A 363 14.72 13.91 -4.64
C TYR A 363 14.23 13.05 -5.82
N TRP A 364 14.76 11.83 -5.96
CA TRP A 364 14.40 10.94 -7.06
C TRP A 364 12.98 10.39 -6.94
N LEU A 365 12.52 10.15 -5.70
CA LEU A 365 11.14 9.74 -5.45
C LEU A 365 10.15 10.82 -5.91
N LEU A 366 10.49 12.11 -5.71
CA LEU A 366 9.66 13.25 -6.11
C LEU A 366 9.64 13.49 -7.62
N ILE A 367 10.80 13.49 -8.28
CA ILE A 367 10.86 13.90 -9.70
C ILE A 367 10.67 12.72 -10.65
N HIS A 368 11.31 11.59 -10.42
CA HIS A 368 11.28 10.47 -11.36
C HIS A 368 10.06 9.59 -11.11
N VAL A 369 9.93 9.06 -9.89
CA VAL A 369 8.93 8.02 -9.58
C VAL A 369 7.52 8.58 -9.68
N LEU A 370 7.26 9.79 -9.15
CA LEU A 370 5.94 10.43 -9.31
C LEU A 370 5.58 10.71 -10.77
N MET A 371 6.54 11.10 -11.61
CA MET A 371 6.27 11.32 -13.04
C MET A 371 5.90 10.01 -13.75
N VAL A 372 6.69 8.96 -13.57
CA VAL A 372 6.43 7.67 -14.20
C VAL A 372 5.11 7.07 -13.70
N VAL A 373 4.91 6.97 -12.39
CA VAL A 373 3.67 6.40 -11.83
C VAL A 373 2.48 7.30 -12.13
N GLY A 374 2.65 8.63 -12.14
CA GLY A 374 1.59 9.57 -12.50
C GLY A 374 1.14 9.41 -13.95
N SER A 375 2.05 9.06 -14.86
CA SER A 375 1.69 8.73 -16.25
C SER A 375 0.67 7.60 -16.34
N TYR A 376 0.77 6.59 -15.46
CA TYR A 376 -0.13 5.44 -15.44
C TYR A 376 -1.58 5.86 -15.15
N GLY A 377 -1.78 6.90 -14.32
CA GLY A 377 -3.11 7.46 -14.07
C GLY A 377 -3.74 8.07 -15.33
N MET A 378 -2.94 8.80 -16.11
CA MET A 378 -3.39 9.38 -17.38
C MET A 378 -3.65 8.31 -18.44
N PHE A 379 -2.83 7.26 -18.49
CA PHE A 379 -3.04 6.13 -19.40
C PHE A 379 -4.24 5.27 -19.02
N ALA A 380 -4.51 5.07 -17.73
CA ALA A 380 -5.72 4.42 -17.25
C ALA A 380 -6.97 5.21 -17.67
N LEU A 381 -6.94 6.54 -17.51
CA LEU A 381 -8.00 7.43 -18.01
C LEU A 381 -8.16 7.32 -19.54
N ALA A 382 -7.06 7.32 -20.30
CA ALA A 382 -7.07 7.17 -21.75
C ALA A 382 -7.64 5.81 -22.20
N GLY A 383 -7.36 4.73 -21.47
CA GLY A 383 -7.90 3.39 -21.73
C GLY A 383 -9.40 3.32 -21.50
N VAL A 384 -9.91 3.86 -20.39
CA VAL A 384 -11.36 3.92 -20.12
C VAL A 384 -12.09 4.82 -21.12
N LEU A 385 -11.50 5.96 -21.49
CA LEU A 385 -12.04 6.80 -22.57
C LEU A 385 -12.03 6.08 -23.92
N GLY A 386 -11.01 5.26 -24.19
CA GLY A 386 -10.92 4.42 -25.39
C GLY A 386 -12.05 3.39 -25.47
N HIS A 387 -12.33 2.70 -24.36
CA HIS A 387 -13.49 1.82 -24.23
C HIS A 387 -14.79 2.56 -24.53
N LEU A 388 -14.98 3.71 -23.88
CA LEU A 388 -16.17 4.52 -24.05
C LEU A 388 -16.32 5.01 -25.49
N TYR A 389 -15.23 5.40 -26.16
CA TYR A 389 -15.22 5.76 -27.57
C TYR A 389 -15.69 4.60 -28.45
N LEU A 390 -15.08 3.42 -28.31
CA LEU A 390 -15.37 2.25 -29.16
C LEU A 390 -16.82 1.78 -28.98
N ILE A 391 -17.32 1.72 -27.75
CA ILE A 391 -18.72 1.36 -27.46
C ILE A 391 -19.66 2.35 -28.15
N ASN A 392 -19.46 3.66 -27.97
CA ASN A 392 -20.32 4.67 -28.59
C ASN A 392 -20.23 4.67 -30.12
N ARG A 393 -19.04 4.39 -30.67
CA ARG A 393 -18.79 4.26 -32.10
C ARG A 393 -19.53 3.07 -32.71
N ILE A 394 -19.58 1.94 -32.01
CA ILE A 394 -20.32 0.73 -32.41
C ILE A 394 -21.82 1.00 -32.37
N VAL A 395 -22.32 1.58 -31.27
CA VAL A 395 -23.75 1.89 -31.10
C VAL A 395 -24.22 2.88 -32.17
N ALA A 396 -23.46 3.96 -32.40
CA ALA A 396 -23.81 4.94 -33.42
C ALA A 396 -23.70 4.42 -34.86
N GLY A 397 -22.95 3.34 -35.10
CA GLY A 397 -22.69 2.75 -36.42
C GLY A 397 -21.78 3.58 -37.33
N LYS A 398 -21.76 4.91 -37.16
CA LYS A 398 -20.89 5.86 -37.85
C LYS A 398 -20.13 6.76 -36.87
N GLU A 399 -19.12 7.44 -37.40
CA GLU A 399 -18.42 8.49 -36.65
C GLU A 399 -19.32 9.74 -36.58
N THR A 400 -19.51 10.26 -35.37
CA THR A 400 -20.31 11.46 -35.06
C THR A 400 -19.42 12.53 -34.43
N GLU A 401 -19.92 13.76 -34.32
CA GLU A 401 -19.22 14.82 -33.60
C GLU A 401 -18.95 14.45 -32.13
N LYS A 402 -19.91 13.79 -31.47
CA LYS A 402 -19.78 13.30 -30.10
C LYS A 402 -18.65 12.28 -29.96
N THR A 403 -18.57 11.30 -30.87
CA THR A 403 -17.47 10.32 -30.84
C THR A 403 -16.14 10.98 -31.20
N ARG A 404 -16.11 11.94 -32.14
CA ARG A 404 -14.88 12.71 -32.44
C ARG A 404 -14.35 13.46 -31.23
N MET A 405 -15.23 14.07 -30.45
CA MET A 405 -14.87 14.73 -29.20
C MET A 405 -14.24 13.75 -28.21
N GLN A 406 -14.81 12.55 -28.05
CA GLN A 406 -14.23 11.49 -27.23
C GLN A 406 -12.87 11.03 -27.77
N GLY A 407 -12.72 10.89 -29.08
CA GLY A 407 -11.43 10.56 -29.69
C GLY A 407 -10.35 11.61 -29.41
N ARG A 408 -10.72 12.90 -29.41
CA ARG A 408 -9.81 13.99 -28.99
C ARG A 408 -9.43 13.89 -27.51
N GLN A 409 -10.38 13.54 -26.64
CA GLN A 409 -10.11 13.35 -25.21
C GLN A 409 -9.15 12.17 -24.96
N VAL A 410 -9.31 11.05 -25.68
CA VAL A 410 -8.36 9.93 -25.65
C VAL A 410 -6.96 10.43 -26.03
N LEU A 411 -6.85 11.18 -27.13
CA LEU A 411 -5.57 11.72 -27.58
C LEU A 411 -4.93 12.67 -26.56
N GLN A 412 -5.72 13.56 -25.96
CA GLN A 412 -5.26 14.49 -24.93
C GLN A 412 -4.75 13.75 -23.68
N ALA A 413 -5.45 12.72 -23.22
CA ALA A 413 -5.01 11.90 -22.10
C ALA A 413 -3.72 11.14 -22.43
N ILE A 414 -3.58 10.61 -23.65
CA ILE A 414 -2.33 10.00 -24.13
C ILE A 414 -1.18 11.01 -24.13
N TYR A 415 -1.40 12.26 -24.57
CA TYR A 415 -0.35 13.27 -24.56
C TYR A 415 0.10 13.62 -23.16
N LEU A 416 -0.82 13.82 -22.24
CA LEU A 416 -0.49 14.09 -20.85
C LEU A 416 0.28 12.90 -20.24
N GLY A 417 -0.17 11.66 -20.45
CA GLY A 417 0.55 10.48 -19.99
C GLY A 417 1.95 10.36 -20.58
N THR A 418 2.09 10.54 -21.89
CA THR A 418 3.39 10.44 -22.58
C THR A 418 4.35 11.55 -22.16
N SER A 419 3.84 12.77 -21.92
CA SER A 419 4.63 13.90 -21.41
C SER A 419 5.19 13.68 -20.00
N LEU A 420 4.60 12.76 -19.23
CA LEU A 420 5.10 12.34 -17.93
C LEU A 420 6.02 11.11 -18.05
N LEU A 421 5.61 10.11 -18.84
CA LEU A 421 6.32 8.83 -18.98
C LEU A 421 7.71 8.99 -19.59
N ILE A 422 7.84 9.71 -20.71
CA ILE A 422 9.12 9.79 -21.43
C ILE A 422 10.18 10.54 -20.62
N PRO A 423 9.93 11.79 -20.14
CA PRO A 423 10.92 12.49 -19.32
C PRO A 423 11.14 11.76 -17.99
N GLY A 424 10.08 11.19 -17.40
CA GLY A 424 10.20 10.36 -16.21
C GLY A 424 11.16 9.19 -16.44
N THR A 425 11.04 8.45 -17.52
CA THR A 425 11.92 7.31 -17.85
C THR A 425 13.37 7.75 -18.03
N ILE A 426 13.61 8.89 -18.70
CA ILE A 426 14.96 9.46 -18.86
C ILE A 426 15.56 9.83 -17.50
N LEU A 427 14.80 10.50 -16.63
CA LEU A 427 15.22 10.82 -15.26
C LEU A 427 15.51 9.55 -14.45
N GLY A 428 14.82 8.45 -14.74
CA GLY A 428 15.09 7.14 -14.16
C GLY A 428 16.47 6.62 -14.52
N GLY A 429 16.87 6.76 -15.79
CA GLY A 429 18.22 6.42 -16.22
C GLY A 429 19.31 7.28 -15.55
N VAL A 430 19.03 8.57 -15.30
CA VAL A 430 19.96 9.42 -14.54
C VAL A 430 20.10 8.94 -13.10
N TRP A 431 18.99 8.62 -12.44
CA TRP A 431 18.99 8.06 -11.08
C TRP A 431 19.70 6.71 -11.00
N ALA A 432 19.50 5.85 -12.01
CA ALA A 432 20.20 4.58 -12.15
C ALA A 432 21.73 4.78 -12.24
N ALA A 433 22.16 5.76 -13.03
CA ALA A 433 23.58 6.11 -13.13
C ALA A 433 24.18 6.56 -11.79
N GLU A 434 23.43 7.33 -11.00
CA GLU A 434 23.86 7.74 -9.65
C GLU A 434 23.89 6.56 -8.66
N SER A 435 22.91 5.66 -8.74
CA SER A 435 22.71 4.60 -7.72
C SER A 435 23.62 3.40 -7.89
N TRP A 436 23.88 2.98 -9.14
CA TRP A 436 24.71 1.80 -9.44
C TRP A 436 25.66 1.99 -10.62
N GLY A 437 25.95 3.25 -11.00
CA GLY A 437 27.06 3.58 -11.90
C GLY A 437 26.78 3.40 -13.41
N ARG A 438 25.54 3.09 -13.81
CA ARG A 438 25.15 2.96 -15.23
C ARG A 438 23.75 3.49 -15.52
N PHE A 439 23.59 4.09 -16.69
CA PHE A 439 22.34 4.73 -17.12
C PHE A 439 21.23 3.73 -17.51
N TRP A 440 21.59 2.52 -17.97
CA TRP A 440 20.65 1.50 -18.46
C TRP A 440 21.33 0.10 -18.51
N ASP A 441 20.61 -1.00 -18.27
CA ASP A 441 21.02 -2.42 -18.40
C ASP A 441 20.04 -3.32 -19.17
N TRP A 442 18.93 -2.80 -19.68
CA TRP A 442 17.86 -3.66 -20.24
C TRP A 442 17.27 -4.64 -19.22
N ASP A 443 17.31 -4.34 -17.93
CA ASP A 443 16.58 -5.15 -16.96
C ASP A 443 15.07 -5.13 -17.27
N PRO A 444 14.29 -6.09 -16.75
CA PRO A 444 12.88 -6.21 -17.11
C PRO A 444 12.09 -4.90 -16.96
N LYS A 445 12.35 -4.08 -15.94
CA LYS A 445 11.59 -2.86 -15.70
C LYS A 445 12.00 -1.75 -16.67
N GLU A 446 13.29 -1.56 -16.87
CA GLU A 446 13.83 -0.63 -17.87
C GLU A 446 13.33 -0.99 -19.29
N SER A 447 13.45 -2.26 -19.68
CA SER A 447 13.00 -2.78 -20.98
C SER A 447 11.49 -2.52 -21.20
N TRP A 448 10.66 -2.79 -20.21
CA TRP A 448 9.21 -2.59 -20.34
C TRP A 448 8.79 -1.11 -20.29
N ALA A 449 9.54 -0.26 -19.60
CA ALA A 449 9.37 1.20 -19.68
C ALA A 449 9.65 1.72 -21.10
N PHE A 450 10.70 1.22 -21.75
CA PHE A 450 10.98 1.52 -23.16
C PHE A 450 9.89 1.00 -24.10
N ILE A 451 9.48 -0.27 -23.97
CA ILE A 451 8.40 -0.86 -24.79
C ILE A 451 7.12 -0.05 -24.65
N SER A 452 6.70 0.28 -23.42
CA SER A 452 5.48 1.06 -23.17
C SER A 452 5.56 2.45 -23.81
N SER A 453 6.72 3.10 -23.73
CA SER A 453 6.96 4.39 -24.38
C SER A 453 6.81 4.27 -25.91
N CYS A 454 7.43 3.26 -26.52
CA CYS A 454 7.33 3.01 -27.95
C CYS A 454 5.90 2.70 -28.39
N VAL A 455 5.13 1.91 -27.62
CA VAL A 455 3.74 1.58 -27.94
C VAL A 455 2.90 2.85 -28.07
N TYR A 456 2.96 3.76 -27.08
CA TYR A 456 2.20 5.02 -27.16
C TYR A 456 2.70 5.94 -28.28
N LEU A 457 4.01 6.02 -28.50
CA LEU A 457 4.56 6.80 -29.61
C LEU A 457 4.08 6.27 -30.96
N ILE A 458 4.07 4.95 -31.18
CA ILE A 458 3.59 4.34 -32.43
C ILE A 458 2.14 4.74 -32.70
N TRP A 459 1.25 4.65 -31.70
CA TRP A 459 -0.16 5.02 -31.86
C TRP A 459 -0.33 6.52 -32.13
N ILE A 460 0.43 7.38 -31.44
CA ILE A 460 0.44 8.83 -31.70
C ILE A 460 0.88 9.13 -33.13
N HIS A 461 1.99 8.52 -33.59
CA HIS A 461 2.55 8.76 -34.92
C HIS A 461 1.59 8.26 -36.00
N ALA A 462 1.11 7.01 -35.89
CA ALA A 462 0.15 6.46 -36.83
C ALA A 462 -1.10 7.35 -36.96
N TYR A 463 -1.57 7.94 -35.87
CA TYR A 463 -2.70 8.88 -35.92
C TYR A 463 -2.32 10.21 -36.58
N ARG A 464 -1.18 10.82 -36.22
CA ARG A 464 -0.74 12.12 -36.73
C ARG A 464 -0.38 12.10 -38.22
N PHE A 465 0.10 10.96 -38.71
CA PHE A 465 0.39 10.74 -40.13
C PHE A 465 -0.80 10.12 -40.89
N ASN A 466 -2.00 10.15 -40.32
CA ASN A 466 -3.26 9.70 -40.95
C ASN A 466 -3.30 8.21 -41.35
N HIS A 467 -2.43 7.35 -40.79
CA HIS A 467 -2.47 5.91 -41.00
C HIS A 467 -3.63 5.25 -40.22
N ILE A 468 -4.03 5.83 -39.09
CA ILE A 468 -5.20 5.40 -38.30
C ILE A 468 -6.12 6.57 -37.99
N ARG A 469 -7.39 6.27 -37.71
CA ARG A 469 -8.37 7.23 -37.19
C ARG A 469 -8.50 7.10 -35.67
N TYR A 470 -9.42 7.86 -35.08
CA TYR A 470 -9.77 7.74 -33.66
C TYR A 470 -10.16 6.31 -33.24
N ASP A 471 -10.74 5.51 -34.14
CA ASP A 471 -11.00 4.07 -33.90
C ASP A 471 -9.70 3.32 -33.52
N GLY A 472 -8.63 3.51 -34.30
CA GLY A 472 -7.33 2.90 -34.04
C GLY A 472 -6.62 3.51 -32.84
N LEU A 473 -6.77 4.81 -32.62
CA LEU A 473 -6.20 5.48 -31.44
C LEU A 473 -6.84 5.00 -30.14
N ALA A 474 -8.16 4.78 -30.12
CA ALA A 474 -8.89 4.26 -28.97
C ALA A 474 -8.51 2.79 -28.67
N ALA A 475 -8.34 1.95 -29.71
CA ALA A 475 -7.79 0.61 -29.52
C ALA A 475 -6.34 0.67 -29.01
N GLY A 476 -5.53 1.57 -29.55
CA GLY A 476 -4.14 1.79 -29.15
C GLY A 476 -4.01 2.27 -27.70
N SER A 477 -4.95 3.06 -27.18
CA SER A 477 -4.92 3.50 -25.78
C SER A 477 -5.13 2.34 -24.81
N ILE A 478 -5.97 1.36 -25.18
CA ILE A 478 -6.23 0.14 -24.43
C ILE A 478 -5.02 -0.80 -24.49
N ILE A 479 -4.46 -1.03 -25.67
CA ILE A 479 -3.25 -1.85 -25.85
C ILE A 479 -2.07 -1.23 -25.08
N GLY A 480 -1.92 0.09 -25.13
CA GLY A 480 -0.92 0.81 -24.35
C GLY A 480 -1.13 0.65 -22.84
N LEU A 481 -2.39 0.65 -22.37
CA LEU A 481 -2.70 0.42 -20.97
C LEU A 481 -2.32 -1.01 -20.55
N MET A 482 -2.53 -2.01 -21.42
CA MET A 482 -2.06 -3.38 -21.17
C MET A 482 -0.52 -3.41 -21.04
N ALA A 483 0.23 -2.70 -21.89
CA ALA A 483 1.70 -2.60 -21.78
C ALA A 483 2.16 -1.90 -20.48
N ILE A 484 1.49 -0.81 -20.09
CA ILE A 484 1.74 -0.13 -18.81
C ILE A 484 1.42 -1.04 -17.63
N SER A 485 0.32 -1.78 -17.68
CA SER A 485 -0.04 -2.75 -16.65
C SER A 485 1.01 -3.84 -16.50
N PHE A 486 1.66 -4.25 -17.60
CA PHE A 486 2.75 -5.22 -17.54
C PHE A 486 4.02 -4.61 -16.92
N THR A 487 4.37 -3.38 -17.31
CA THR A 487 5.47 -2.63 -16.68
C THR A 487 5.27 -2.44 -15.17
N TRP A 488 4.02 -2.18 -14.76
CA TRP A 488 3.67 -1.88 -13.38
C TRP A 488 3.45 -3.14 -12.52
N TYR A 489 2.62 -4.09 -12.96
CA TYR A 489 2.31 -5.31 -12.23
C TYR A 489 3.12 -6.51 -12.73
N GLY A 490 3.15 -6.75 -14.05
CA GLY A 490 3.80 -7.91 -14.65
C GLY A 490 5.27 -8.06 -14.30
N VAL A 491 6.05 -6.97 -14.37
CA VAL A 491 7.48 -7.01 -14.02
C VAL A 491 7.69 -7.37 -12.55
N ASN A 492 6.91 -6.77 -11.64
CA ASN A 492 7.06 -6.97 -10.19
C ASN A 492 6.59 -8.37 -9.73
N TYR A 493 5.44 -8.86 -10.23
CA TYR A 493 4.79 -10.07 -9.72
C TYR A 493 4.92 -11.31 -10.62
N ILE A 494 5.04 -11.13 -11.94
CA ILE A 494 5.16 -12.26 -12.88
C ILE A 494 6.63 -12.59 -13.13
N LEU A 495 7.45 -11.56 -13.45
CA LEU A 495 8.88 -11.76 -13.72
C LEU A 495 9.71 -11.81 -12.44
N GLY A 496 9.37 -11.00 -11.43
CA GLY A 496 9.94 -11.07 -10.08
C GLY A 496 11.48 -10.97 -10.05
N THR A 497 12.08 -10.30 -11.03
CA THR A 497 13.52 -10.20 -11.21
C THR A 497 13.93 -8.78 -11.58
N GLY A 498 15.19 -8.43 -11.36
CA GLY A 498 15.76 -7.11 -11.66
C GLY A 498 15.88 -6.18 -10.44
N LEU A 499 16.86 -5.26 -10.50
CA LEU A 499 17.17 -4.32 -9.41
C LEU A 499 16.04 -3.33 -9.11
N HIS A 500 15.10 -3.16 -10.03
CA HIS A 500 13.98 -2.23 -9.91
C HIS A 500 12.69 -2.87 -9.38
N SER A 501 12.71 -4.15 -9.01
CA SER A 501 11.55 -4.86 -8.47
C SER A 501 11.52 -4.70 -6.94
N TYR A 502 10.58 -3.90 -6.45
CA TYR A 502 10.46 -3.52 -5.02
C TYR A 502 9.16 -4.00 -4.35
N GLY A 503 8.36 -4.77 -5.08
CA GLY A 503 7.12 -5.36 -4.59
C GLY A 503 7.07 -6.83 -4.97
N PHE A 504 7.84 -7.66 -4.27
CA PHE A 504 7.74 -9.10 -4.38
C PHE A 504 6.54 -9.56 -3.56
N GLY A 505 5.61 -10.26 -4.21
CA GLY A 505 4.48 -10.88 -3.53
C GLY A 505 3.92 -12.02 -4.38
N SER A 506 3.22 -12.94 -3.74
CA SER A 506 2.43 -13.98 -4.41
C SER A 506 0.96 -13.56 -4.40
N GLY A 507 0.27 -13.72 -5.53
CA GLY A 507 -1.17 -13.49 -5.63
C GLY A 507 -1.58 -12.41 -6.64
N GLY A 508 -2.82 -12.54 -7.13
CA GLY A 508 -3.41 -11.63 -8.13
C GLY A 508 -3.16 -12.01 -9.60
N GLU A 509 -2.28 -12.96 -9.88
CA GLU A 509 -1.91 -13.38 -11.25
C GLU A 509 -3.15 -13.81 -12.05
N GLY A 510 -4.06 -14.56 -11.43
CA GLY A 510 -5.32 -14.96 -12.06
C GLY A 510 -6.20 -13.79 -12.48
N TYR A 511 -6.33 -12.76 -11.63
CA TYR A 511 -7.07 -11.54 -11.97
C TYR A 511 -6.38 -10.77 -13.10
N TYR A 512 -5.04 -10.76 -13.11
CA TYR A 512 -4.28 -10.10 -14.15
C TYR A 512 -4.41 -10.78 -15.52
N TYR A 513 -4.29 -12.10 -15.59
CA TYR A 513 -4.51 -12.83 -16.84
C TYR A 513 -5.96 -12.73 -17.32
N LEU A 514 -6.93 -12.76 -16.41
CA LEU A 514 -8.34 -12.52 -16.74
C LEU A 514 -8.53 -11.12 -17.33
N TYR A 515 -7.92 -10.09 -16.73
CA TYR A 515 -7.91 -8.73 -17.25
C TYR A 515 -7.37 -8.69 -18.69
N LEU A 516 -6.19 -9.26 -18.95
CA LEU A 516 -5.59 -9.28 -20.29
C LEU A 516 -6.48 -10.01 -21.31
N ALA A 517 -7.09 -11.14 -20.91
CA ALA A 517 -8.00 -11.90 -21.76
C ALA A 517 -9.27 -11.09 -22.09
N CYS A 518 -9.87 -10.45 -21.09
CA CYS A 518 -11.04 -9.60 -21.27
C CYS A 518 -10.77 -8.43 -22.24
N GLU A 519 -9.62 -7.77 -22.11
CA GLU A 519 -9.20 -6.68 -23.00
C GLU A 519 -9.00 -7.16 -24.44
N ALA A 520 -8.32 -8.30 -24.63
CA ALA A 520 -8.10 -8.89 -25.94
C ALA A 520 -9.43 -9.30 -26.63
N ILE A 521 -10.35 -9.89 -25.87
CA ILE A 521 -11.69 -10.26 -26.36
C ILE A 521 -12.48 -9.00 -26.74
N PHE A 522 -12.50 -7.99 -25.86
CA PHE A 522 -13.21 -6.72 -26.10
C PHE A 522 -12.71 -6.05 -27.38
N LEU A 523 -11.39 -5.90 -27.53
CA LEU A 523 -10.78 -5.29 -28.73
C LEU A 523 -11.12 -6.06 -30.01
N SER A 524 -11.04 -7.39 -29.96
CA SER A 524 -11.33 -8.26 -31.10
C SER A 524 -12.79 -8.09 -31.57
N ILE A 525 -13.74 -8.12 -30.63
CA ILE A 525 -15.16 -7.92 -30.91
C ILE A 525 -15.41 -6.50 -31.42
N ALA A 526 -14.88 -5.49 -30.73
CA ALA A 526 -15.12 -4.09 -31.05
C ALA A 526 -14.63 -3.73 -32.46
N LEU A 527 -13.40 -4.12 -32.81
CA LEU A 527 -12.81 -3.84 -34.11
C LEU A 527 -13.50 -4.60 -35.25
N SER A 528 -13.91 -5.85 -35.01
CA SER A 528 -14.68 -6.65 -35.98
C SER A 528 -16.03 -5.98 -36.31
N LEU A 529 -16.76 -5.54 -35.28
CA LEU A 529 -18.06 -4.87 -35.44
C LEU A 529 -17.93 -3.53 -36.18
N ILE A 530 -16.88 -2.74 -35.89
CA ILE A 530 -16.62 -1.47 -36.59
C ILE A 530 -16.27 -1.72 -38.05
N LYS A 531 -15.46 -2.75 -38.35
CA LYS A 531 -15.10 -3.12 -39.73
C LYS A 531 -16.34 -3.55 -40.51
N SER A 532 -17.16 -4.45 -39.95
CA SER A 532 -18.39 -4.94 -40.58
C SER A 532 -19.36 -3.81 -40.95
N LYS A 533 -19.62 -2.89 -40.01
CA LYS A 533 -20.49 -1.73 -40.28
C LYS A 533 -19.92 -0.77 -41.34
N ARG A 534 -18.61 -0.74 -41.57
CA ARG A 534 -18.00 0.09 -42.64
C ARG A 534 -18.32 -0.43 -44.04
N TYR A 535 -18.53 -1.74 -44.19
CA TYR A 535 -18.87 -2.37 -45.47
C TYR A 535 -20.37 -2.29 -45.79
N SER A 536 -21.24 -2.24 -44.78
CA SER A 536 -22.70 -2.14 -44.97
C SER A 536 -23.22 -0.76 -45.43
N PHE A 537 -22.37 0.28 -45.41
CA PHE A 537 -22.73 1.66 -45.78
C PHE A 537 -21.99 2.17 -47.03
N ARG A 538 -21.31 1.27 -47.77
CA ARG A 538 -20.90 1.48 -49.16
C ARG A 538 -21.90 0.76 -50.05
#